data_AF-A0A929V4A7-F1
#
_entry.id   AF-A0A929V4A7-F1
#
_cell.length_a   1.000
_cell.length_b   1.000
_cell.length_c   1.000
_cell.angle_alpha   90.00
_cell.angle_beta   90.00
_cell.angle_gamma   90.00
#
_symmetry.space_group_name_H-M   'P 1'
#
loop_
_entity.id
_entity.type
_entity.pdbx_description
1 polymer ?
#
loop_
_entity_poly.entity_id
_entity_poly.type
_entity_poly.pdbx_seq_one_letter_code
_entity_poly.pdbx_strand_id
1 'polypeptide(L)'
;MRKSNIIVYGEIHGIKENANVVYTLVKKLGVKRLAIESSPAVSNFINSVKTGSYDFSLVDEDLFDLSVLSLEMIKTIAILLQQNQLKELVFIDTFFDNLDENAVISPSPQEREEQLAKNILKIDDSLLTLCIMGQWHTQPEVVKNGETQHKSALYRLRKIKPNVPFIHNVYRQGQLFNDGKIIELPKNPSIPPYYEIVQKTDIDFDLHTPKATKISLYKK
;
A
#
# COMPACT_ATOMS: atom_id res chain seq x y z
N MET A 1 -13.50 22.34 7.33
CA MET A 1 -12.18 21.68 7.31
C MET A 1 -11.79 21.40 5.87
N ARG A 2 -10.54 21.65 5.45
CA ARG A 2 -10.11 21.37 4.06
C ARG A 2 -10.01 19.86 3.85
N LYS A 3 -10.60 19.36 2.77
CA LYS A 3 -10.50 17.95 2.36
C LYS A 3 -9.04 17.66 2.02
N SER A 4 -8.47 16.59 2.57
CA SER A 4 -7.10 16.18 2.26
C SER A 4 -7.02 15.68 0.80
N ASN A 5 -5.95 16.06 0.10
CA ASN A 5 -5.60 15.48 -1.20
C ASN A 5 -4.79 14.18 -1.05
N ILE A 6 -4.57 13.70 0.17
CA ILE A 6 -3.98 12.39 0.46
C ILE A 6 -5.08 11.51 1.05
N ILE A 7 -5.24 10.32 0.48
CA ILE A 7 -6.08 9.22 0.98
C ILE A 7 -5.13 8.08 1.33
N VAL A 8 -5.27 7.49 2.52
CA VAL A 8 -4.50 6.31 2.92
C VAL A 8 -5.33 5.06 2.69
N TYR A 9 -4.71 4.03 2.12
CA TYR A 9 -5.31 2.72 1.86
C TYR A 9 -4.45 1.64 2.50
N GLY A 10 -5.04 0.93 3.47
CA GLY A 10 -4.43 -0.18 4.20
C GLY A 10 -4.76 -1.50 3.53
N GLU A 11 -3.76 -2.13 2.90
CA GLU A 11 -3.88 -3.42 2.26
C GLU A 11 -3.22 -4.55 3.07
N ILE A 12 -3.39 -5.78 2.60
CA ILE A 12 -2.72 -6.95 3.15
C ILE A 12 -1.84 -7.52 2.03
N HIS A 13 -0.52 -7.52 2.23
CA HIS A 13 0.45 -8.02 1.25
C HIS A 13 0.10 -9.45 0.79
N GLY A 14 0.53 -9.80 -0.42
CA GLY A 14 0.42 -11.19 -0.87
C GLY A 14 -0.91 -11.58 -1.51
N ILE A 15 -1.81 -10.62 -1.76
CA ILE A 15 -3.18 -10.85 -2.25
C ILE A 15 -3.39 -10.22 -3.64
N LYS A 16 -3.88 -11.01 -4.60
CA LYS A 16 -4.10 -10.56 -5.99
C LYS A 16 -5.13 -9.45 -6.11
N GLU A 17 -6.18 -9.49 -5.31
CA GLU A 17 -7.29 -8.55 -5.37
C GLU A 17 -6.89 -7.11 -5.03
N ASN A 18 -5.76 -6.89 -4.32
CA ASN A 18 -5.26 -5.55 -4.04
C ASN A 18 -5.06 -4.73 -5.33
N ALA A 19 -4.58 -5.37 -6.40
CA ALA A 19 -4.40 -4.73 -7.70
C ALA A 19 -5.72 -4.22 -8.29
N ASN A 20 -6.77 -5.05 -8.26
CA ASN A 20 -8.10 -4.68 -8.75
C ASN A 20 -8.74 -3.57 -7.92
N VAL A 21 -8.55 -3.62 -6.60
CA VAL A 21 -9.00 -2.57 -5.68
C VAL A 21 -8.31 -1.24 -6.02
N VAL A 22 -6.98 -1.23 -6.11
CA VAL A 22 -6.21 -0.01 -6.41
C VAL A 22 -6.60 0.56 -7.77
N TYR A 23 -6.72 -0.27 -8.81
CA TYR A 23 -7.20 0.15 -10.12
C TYR A 23 -8.56 0.86 -10.03
N THR A 24 -9.49 0.27 -9.28
CA THR A 24 -10.84 0.79 -9.11
C THR A 24 -10.83 2.11 -8.34
N LEU A 25 -10.10 2.18 -7.22
CA LEU A 25 -9.96 3.40 -6.42
C LEU A 25 -9.36 4.53 -7.24
N VAL A 26 -8.31 4.26 -8.02
CA VAL A 26 -7.68 5.27 -8.87
C VAL A 26 -8.67 5.87 -9.85
N LYS A 27 -9.40 5.01 -10.58
CA LYS A 27 -10.37 5.48 -11.58
C LYS A 27 -11.58 6.17 -10.97
N LYS A 28 -12.15 5.60 -9.91
CA LYS A 28 -13.41 6.10 -9.32
C LYS A 28 -13.22 7.39 -8.54
N LEU A 29 -12.08 7.53 -7.86
CA LEU A 29 -11.77 8.73 -7.07
C LEU A 29 -11.03 9.79 -7.89
N GLY A 30 -10.54 9.44 -9.09
CA GLY A 30 -9.77 10.35 -9.94
C GLY A 30 -8.36 10.62 -9.40
N VAL A 31 -7.78 9.65 -8.68
CA VAL A 31 -6.41 9.72 -8.14
C VAL A 31 -5.43 9.95 -9.29
N LYS A 32 -4.46 10.84 -9.07
CA LYS A 32 -3.42 11.19 -10.04
C LYS A 32 -2.03 10.77 -9.62
N ARG A 33 -1.82 10.46 -8.33
CA ARG A 33 -0.55 9.99 -7.79
C ARG A 33 -0.76 8.76 -6.93
N LEU A 34 0.09 7.75 -7.12
CA LEU A 34 0.25 6.68 -6.14
C LEU A 34 1.48 6.94 -5.28
N ALA A 35 1.35 6.78 -3.98
CA ALA A 35 2.46 6.71 -3.04
C ALA A 35 2.49 5.29 -2.47
N ILE A 36 3.57 4.54 -2.63
CA ILE A 36 3.62 3.12 -2.30
C ILE A 36 4.71 2.81 -1.28
N GLU A 37 4.38 1.95 -0.31
CA GLU A 37 5.32 1.34 0.63
C GLU A 37 6.21 0.31 -0.10
N SER A 38 7.15 0.82 -0.88
CA SER A 38 8.14 0.02 -1.57
C SER A 38 9.37 0.88 -1.87
N SER A 39 10.49 0.19 -2.13
CA SER A 39 11.76 0.79 -2.54
C SER A 39 11.71 1.24 -4.02
N PRO A 40 12.54 2.22 -4.44
CA PRO A 40 12.71 2.63 -5.83
C PRO A 40 13.31 1.55 -6.74
N ALA A 41 13.54 0.32 -6.29
CA ALA A 41 14.11 -0.77 -7.08
C ALA A 41 13.38 -1.02 -8.41
N VAL A 42 12.08 -0.73 -8.49
CA VAL A 42 11.30 -0.85 -9.75
C VAL A 42 11.26 0.43 -10.60
N SER A 43 12.01 1.48 -10.23
CA SER A 43 11.97 2.78 -10.92
C SER A 43 12.38 2.67 -12.38
N ASN A 44 13.35 1.80 -12.70
CA ASN A 44 13.79 1.58 -14.08
C ASN A 44 12.65 1.03 -14.95
N PHE A 45 11.90 0.04 -14.46
CA PHE A 45 10.70 -0.45 -15.12
C PHE A 45 9.62 0.64 -15.26
N ILE A 46 9.36 1.41 -14.20
CA ILE A 46 8.34 2.46 -14.25
C ILE A 46 8.70 3.57 -15.26
N ASN A 47 9.98 3.93 -15.33
CA ASN A 47 10.46 4.90 -16.31
C ASN A 47 10.37 4.36 -17.73
N SER A 48 10.65 3.07 -17.96
CA SER A 48 10.48 2.45 -19.27
C SER A 48 9.01 2.46 -19.70
N VAL A 49 8.06 2.19 -18.79
CA VAL A 49 6.62 2.25 -19.10
C VAL A 49 6.19 3.66 -19.52
N LYS A 50 6.70 4.70 -18.85
CA LYS A 50 6.40 6.10 -19.21
C LYS A 50 6.91 6.49 -20.60
N THR A 51 7.95 5.82 -21.11
CA THR A 51 8.47 6.00 -22.46
C THR A 51 7.86 5.03 -23.48
N GLY A 52 6.89 4.20 -23.07
CA GLY A 52 6.18 3.25 -23.92
C GLY A 52 6.86 1.88 -24.06
N SER A 53 7.88 1.59 -23.25
CA SER A 53 8.57 0.29 -23.20
C SER A 53 8.11 -0.53 -21.99
N TYR A 54 7.90 -1.84 -22.15
CA TYR A 54 7.39 -2.73 -21.10
C TYR A 54 8.39 -3.85 -20.82
N ASP A 55 9.63 -3.45 -20.54
CA ASP A 55 10.73 -4.38 -20.33
C ASP A 55 10.71 -4.96 -18.90
N PHE A 56 10.04 -6.09 -18.73
CA PHE A 56 9.96 -6.80 -17.45
C PHE A 56 11.32 -7.36 -16.99
N SER A 57 12.36 -7.39 -17.83
CA SER A 57 13.71 -7.76 -17.36
C SER A 57 14.31 -6.73 -16.38
N LEU A 58 13.72 -5.53 -16.32
CA LEU A 58 14.10 -4.47 -15.38
C LEU A 58 13.48 -4.64 -13.98
N VAL A 59 12.76 -5.73 -13.75
CA VAL A 59 12.07 -6.01 -12.50
C VAL A 59 12.76 -7.18 -11.79
N ASP A 60 13.22 -6.93 -10.57
CA ASP A 60 13.64 -8.00 -9.68
C ASP A 60 12.40 -8.67 -9.07
N GLU A 61 12.15 -9.92 -9.45
CA GLU A 61 10.98 -10.68 -9.00
C GLU A 61 11.05 -11.05 -7.51
N ASP A 62 12.24 -11.07 -6.91
CA ASP A 62 12.38 -11.40 -5.48
C ASP A 62 11.78 -10.30 -4.58
N LEU A 63 11.62 -9.07 -5.11
CA LEU A 63 10.93 -7.97 -4.42
C LEU A 63 9.44 -8.25 -4.17
N PHE A 64 8.83 -9.15 -4.97
CA PHE A 64 7.40 -9.43 -4.93
C PHE A 64 6.98 -10.31 -3.76
N ASP A 65 7.92 -11.05 -3.17
CA ASP A 65 7.63 -11.98 -2.07
C ASP A 65 7.36 -11.26 -0.74
N LEU A 66 7.76 -9.98 -0.63
CA LEU A 66 7.85 -9.24 0.65
C LEU A 66 7.07 -7.92 0.69
N SER A 67 6.49 -7.47 -0.43
CA SER A 67 6.02 -6.09 -0.57
C SER A 67 4.57 -5.97 -1.04
N VAL A 68 3.99 -4.79 -0.80
CA VAL A 68 2.77 -4.28 -1.46
C VAL A 68 2.85 -4.42 -3.00
N LEU A 69 4.06 -4.34 -3.55
CA LEU A 69 4.30 -4.32 -4.98
C LEU A 69 4.40 -5.73 -5.56
N SER A 70 3.26 -6.38 -5.84
CA SER A 70 3.24 -7.65 -6.57
C SER A 70 3.35 -7.49 -8.09
N LEU A 71 3.51 -8.61 -8.81
CA LEU A 71 3.40 -8.63 -10.28
C LEU A 71 2.03 -8.13 -10.77
N GLU A 72 0.94 -8.47 -10.09
CA GLU A 72 -0.39 -7.95 -10.40
C GLU A 72 -0.47 -6.43 -10.17
N MET A 73 0.16 -5.93 -9.10
CA MET A 73 0.19 -4.49 -8.78
C MET A 73 1.01 -3.71 -9.80
N ILE A 74 2.21 -4.18 -10.16
CA ILE A 74 3.07 -3.48 -11.11
C ILE A 74 2.46 -3.43 -12.52
N LYS A 75 1.79 -4.51 -12.96
CA LYS A 75 0.97 -4.51 -14.18
C LYS A 75 -0.16 -3.48 -14.12
N THR A 76 -0.82 -3.38 -12.98
CA THR A 76 -1.89 -2.41 -12.76
C THR A 76 -1.38 -0.98 -12.84
N ILE A 77 -0.25 -0.68 -12.19
CA ILE A 77 0.41 0.63 -12.27
C ILE A 77 0.78 0.95 -13.71
N ALA A 78 1.37 0.00 -14.44
CA ALA A 78 1.76 0.18 -15.83
C ALA A 78 0.55 0.52 -16.73
N ILE A 79 -0.57 -0.20 -16.58
CA ILE A 79 -1.82 0.09 -17.29
C ILE A 79 -2.36 1.47 -16.94
N LEU A 80 -2.34 1.85 -15.67
CA LEU A 80 -2.84 3.16 -15.23
C LEU A 80 -1.98 4.32 -15.74
N LEU A 81 -0.66 4.14 -15.83
CA LEU A 81 0.26 5.09 -16.45
C LEU A 81 0.00 5.20 -17.97
N GLN A 82 -0.11 4.07 -18.66
CA GLN A 82 -0.42 4.03 -20.11
C GLN A 82 -1.75 4.72 -20.44
N GLN A 83 -2.76 4.54 -19.58
CA GLN A 83 -4.07 5.18 -19.73
C GLN A 83 -4.09 6.66 -19.31
N ASN A 84 -2.92 7.24 -18.99
CA ASN A 84 -2.76 8.60 -18.47
C ASN A 84 -3.68 8.90 -17.26
N GLN A 85 -4.01 7.86 -16.47
CA GLN A 85 -4.81 8.00 -15.26
C GLN A 85 -3.91 8.45 -14.10
N LEU A 86 -2.74 7.84 -13.98
CA LEU A 86 -1.68 8.24 -13.07
C LEU A 86 -0.67 9.13 -13.78
N LYS A 87 -0.29 10.22 -13.12
CA LYS A 87 0.78 11.12 -13.56
C LYS A 87 2.10 10.80 -12.87
N GLU A 88 2.02 10.26 -11.66
CA GLU A 88 3.17 10.11 -10.79
C GLU A 88 3.06 8.88 -9.89
N LEU A 89 4.21 8.26 -9.63
CA LEU A 89 4.41 7.21 -8.66
C LEU A 89 5.53 7.69 -7.72
N VAL A 90 5.27 7.64 -6.41
CA VAL A 90 6.20 8.02 -5.36
C VAL A 90 6.46 6.81 -4.46
N PHE A 91 7.71 6.55 -4.16
CA PHE A 91 8.14 5.53 -3.21
C PHE A 91 8.26 6.17 -1.83
N ILE A 92 7.54 5.67 -0.84
CA ILE A 92 7.53 6.25 0.51
C ILE A 92 8.26 5.40 1.54
N ASP A 93 8.56 4.14 1.22
CA ASP A 93 9.39 3.30 2.07
C ASP A 93 10.84 3.29 1.59
N THR A 94 11.61 4.23 2.14
CA THR A 94 13.04 4.36 1.87
C THR A 94 13.90 3.77 2.99
N PHE A 95 13.30 2.98 3.90
CA PHE A 95 13.99 2.47 5.08
C PHE A 95 15.14 1.53 4.69
N PHE A 96 14.98 0.80 3.58
CA PHE A 96 15.94 -0.20 3.10
C PHE A 96 16.86 0.32 1.98
N ASP A 97 16.65 1.55 1.50
CA ASP A 97 17.40 2.10 0.34
C ASP A 97 18.82 2.56 0.70
N ASN A 98 19.07 2.88 1.97
CA ASN A 98 20.36 3.41 2.45
C ASN A 98 21.15 2.37 3.27
N LEU A 99 20.89 1.09 3.03
CA LEU A 99 21.69 0.03 3.64
C LEU A 99 23.02 -0.06 2.91
N ASP A 100 24.01 0.68 3.39
CA ASP A 100 25.41 0.25 3.25
C ASP A 100 25.46 -1.22 3.70
N GLU A 101 26.26 -2.08 3.04
CA GLU A 101 26.38 -3.51 3.44
C GLU A 101 26.74 -3.68 4.93
N ASN A 102 27.26 -2.62 5.57
CA ASN A 102 27.65 -2.54 6.97
C ASN A 102 26.76 -1.60 7.83
N ALA A 103 25.65 -1.07 7.29
CA ALA A 103 24.77 -0.17 8.03
C ALA A 103 24.05 -0.92 9.16
N VAL A 104 24.28 -0.49 10.40
CA VAL A 104 23.51 -0.95 11.56
C VAL A 104 22.13 -0.29 11.48
N ILE A 105 21.16 -1.02 10.93
CA ILE A 105 19.75 -0.66 10.98
C ILE A 105 19.36 -0.59 12.46
N SER A 106 19.04 0.60 12.97
CA SER A 106 18.35 0.71 14.25
C SER A 106 16.97 0.04 14.06
N PRO A 107 16.72 -1.12 14.66
CA PRO A 107 15.64 -2.01 14.24
C PRO A 107 14.31 -1.64 14.91
N SER A 108 14.15 -0.39 15.36
CA SER A 108 12.93 0.00 16.06
C SER A 108 11.79 0.11 15.05
N PRO A 109 10.74 -0.73 15.15
CA PRO A 109 9.59 -0.61 14.27
C PRO A 109 8.99 0.81 14.31
N GLN A 110 9.13 1.53 15.43
CA GLN A 110 8.64 2.89 15.58
C GLN A 110 9.40 3.93 14.76
N GLU A 111 10.68 3.71 14.45
CA GLU A 111 11.47 4.60 13.59
C GLU A 111 11.00 4.50 12.13
N ARG A 112 10.75 3.27 11.64
CA ARG A 112 10.16 3.05 10.30
C ARG A 112 8.79 3.74 10.16
N GLU A 113 7.92 3.64 11.16
CA GLU A 113 6.62 4.34 11.17
C GLU A 113 6.77 5.87 11.11
N GLU A 114 7.78 6.42 11.80
CA GLU A 114 8.06 7.85 11.78
C GLU A 114 8.60 8.31 10.41
N GLN A 115 9.50 7.52 9.81
CA GLN A 115 10.04 7.81 8.48
C GLN A 115 8.95 7.75 7.40
N LEU A 116 8.09 6.72 7.43
CA LEU A 116 6.93 6.62 6.53
C LEU A 116 6.03 7.86 6.65
N ALA A 117 5.66 8.25 7.88
CA ALA A 117 4.85 9.44 8.11
C ALA A 117 5.53 10.73 7.59
N LYS A 118 6.83 10.89 7.83
CA LYS A 118 7.62 12.03 7.32
C LYS A 118 7.66 12.05 5.78
N ASN A 119 7.84 10.90 5.15
CA ASN A 119 7.88 10.79 3.69
C ASN A 119 6.52 11.14 3.08
N ILE A 120 5.41 10.67 3.65
CA ILE A 120 4.05 11.05 3.21
C ILE A 120 3.81 12.55 3.37
N LEU A 121 4.29 13.16 4.45
CA LEU A 121 4.13 14.60 4.69
C LEU A 121 4.91 15.48 3.70
N LYS A 122 6.00 14.98 3.11
CA LYS A 122 6.78 15.66 2.07
C LYS A 122 6.12 15.65 0.69
N ILE A 123 5.14 14.77 0.47
CA ILE A 123 4.38 14.73 -0.78
C ILE A 123 3.60 16.04 -0.90
N ASP A 124 3.81 16.77 -2.00
CA ASP A 124 3.06 17.99 -2.28
C ASP A 124 1.56 17.67 -2.45
N ASP A 125 0.71 18.63 -2.13
CA ASP A 125 -0.74 18.44 -2.12
C ASP A 125 -1.41 18.85 -3.44
N SER A 126 -0.66 19.03 -4.54
CA SER A 126 -1.22 19.45 -5.83
C SER A 126 -2.02 18.36 -6.55
N LEU A 127 -1.72 17.09 -6.28
CA LEU A 127 -2.37 15.93 -6.88
C LEU A 127 -3.11 15.11 -5.82
N LEU A 128 -4.31 14.65 -6.19
CA LEU A 128 -4.99 13.63 -5.40
C LEU A 128 -4.14 12.36 -5.38
N THR A 129 -3.71 11.98 -4.18
CA THR A 129 -2.73 10.93 -3.91
C THR A 129 -3.39 9.80 -3.13
N LEU A 130 -3.24 8.57 -3.63
CA LEU A 130 -3.57 7.35 -2.88
C LEU A 130 -2.27 6.76 -2.33
N CYS A 131 -2.16 6.75 -1.00
CA CYS A 131 -1.05 6.22 -0.25
C CYS A 131 -1.34 4.77 0.15
N ILE A 132 -0.65 3.81 -0.46
CA ILE A 132 -0.88 2.37 -0.30
C ILE A 132 0.20 1.83 0.63
N MET A 133 -0.23 1.24 1.74
CA MET A 133 0.65 0.65 2.75
C MET A 133 -0.02 -0.57 3.36
N GLY A 134 0.77 -1.45 3.98
CA GLY A 134 0.27 -2.56 4.78
C GLY A 134 -0.59 -2.06 5.95
N GLN A 135 -1.53 -2.91 6.38
CA GLN A 135 -2.44 -2.61 7.49
C GLN A 135 -1.74 -2.23 8.80
N TRP A 136 -0.52 -2.72 9.04
CA TRP A 136 0.27 -2.36 10.21
C TRP A 136 0.59 -0.87 10.25
N HIS A 137 0.98 -0.29 9.11
CA HIS A 137 1.33 1.13 8.96
C HIS A 137 0.12 2.07 8.97
N THR A 138 -1.09 1.52 8.90
CA THR A 138 -2.32 2.28 8.71
C THR A 138 -3.29 2.20 9.89
N GLN A 139 -2.82 1.77 11.07
CA GLN A 139 -3.66 1.79 12.28
C GLN A 139 -4.00 3.24 12.67
N PRO A 140 -5.28 3.66 12.72
CA PRO A 140 -5.63 5.05 13.00
C PRO A 140 -5.37 5.45 14.47
N GLU A 141 -5.34 4.47 15.36
CA GLU A 141 -5.11 4.64 16.80
C GLU A 141 -3.83 3.92 17.26
N VAL A 142 -3.42 4.19 18.51
CA VAL A 142 -2.27 3.50 19.12
C VAL A 142 -2.67 2.09 19.52
N VAL A 143 -2.00 1.09 18.96
CA VAL A 143 -2.16 -0.31 19.38
C VAL A 143 -1.25 -0.54 20.59
N LYS A 144 -1.81 -1.07 21.69
CA LYS A 144 -1.05 -1.39 22.91
C LYS A 144 -0.92 -2.90 23.06
N ASN A 145 0.28 -3.38 23.35
CA ASN A 145 0.53 -4.76 23.74
C ASN A 145 1.42 -4.79 24.99
N GLY A 146 0.77 -4.90 26.16
CA GLY A 146 1.45 -4.72 27.45
C GLY A 146 2.05 -3.31 27.58
N GLU A 147 3.36 -3.25 27.82
CA GLU A 147 4.12 -1.99 27.91
C GLU A 147 4.49 -1.40 26.54
N THR A 148 4.43 -2.22 25.48
CA THR A 148 4.79 -1.79 24.13
C THR A 148 3.64 -1.04 23.46
N GLN A 149 3.96 0.10 22.87
CA GLN A 149 3.03 0.89 22.06
C GLN A 149 3.44 0.87 20.60
N HIS A 150 2.49 0.54 19.72
CA HIS A 150 2.62 0.74 18.30
C HIS A 150 1.82 1.98 17.90
N LYS A 151 2.56 3.06 17.60
CA LYS A 151 2.03 4.20 16.86
C LYS A 151 2.32 3.89 15.40
N SER A 152 1.37 4.00 14.50
CA SER A 152 1.58 3.76 13.07
C SER A 152 1.98 5.04 12.31
N ALA A 153 2.28 4.92 11.02
CA ALA A 153 2.46 6.05 10.11
C ALA A 153 1.16 6.87 9.96
N LEU A 154 -0.01 6.22 9.80
CA LEU A 154 -1.30 6.93 9.73
C LEU A 154 -1.60 7.70 11.01
N TYR A 155 -1.37 7.09 12.18
CA TYR A 155 -1.58 7.76 13.47
C TYR A 155 -0.74 9.04 13.56
N ARG A 156 0.55 8.97 13.21
CA ARG A 156 1.45 10.13 13.20
C ARG A 156 1.02 11.17 12.17
N LEU A 157 0.66 10.74 10.96
CA LEU A 157 0.17 11.61 9.90
C LEU A 157 -1.05 12.40 10.36
N ARG A 158 -2.02 11.74 11.02
CA ARG A 158 -3.26 12.38 11.50
C ARG A 158 -3.04 13.33 12.68
N LYS A 159 -1.93 13.25 13.41
CA LYS A 159 -1.56 14.30 14.38
C LYS A 159 -1.27 15.65 13.71
N ILE A 160 -0.84 15.64 12.46
CA ILE A 160 -0.49 16.85 11.69
C ILE A 160 -1.60 17.19 10.68
N LYS A 161 -2.15 16.17 9.99
CA LYS A 161 -3.24 16.29 9.01
C LYS A 161 -4.45 15.44 9.46
N PRO A 162 -5.29 15.93 10.38
CA PRO A 162 -6.35 15.12 11.02
C PRO A 162 -7.44 14.63 10.06
N ASN A 163 -7.63 15.30 8.91
CA ASN A 163 -8.69 15.01 7.94
C ASN A 163 -8.24 14.09 6.80
N VAL A 164 -7.13 13.36 6.95
CA VAL A 164 -6.69 12.37 5.95
C VAL A 164 -7.64 11.18 5.96
N PRO A 165 -8.38 10.90 4.86
CA PRO A 165 -9.26 9.73 4.81
C PRO A 165 -8.47 8.43 4.83
N PHE A 166 -9.07 7.40 5.40
CA PHE A 166 -8.51 6.05 5.47
C PHE A 166 -9.50 5.03 4.93
N ILE A 167 -9.00 4.16 4.05
CA ILE A 167 -9.71 3.02 3.51
C ILE A 167 -9.01 1.76 4.03
N HIS A 168 -9.69 0.98 4.85
CA HIS A 168 -9.22 -0.28 5.39
C HIS A 168 -9.76 -1.43 4.54
N ASN A 169 -8.89 -2.17 3.85
CA ASN A 169 -9.35 -3.36 3.13
C ASN A 169 -9.64 -4.50 4.11
N VAL A 170 -10.79 -5.16 4.02
CA VAL A 170 -11.15 -6.28 4.90
C VAL A 170 -11.61 -7.45 4.06
N TYR A 171 -10.91 -8.57 4.16
CA TYR A 171 -11.25 -9.78 3.42
C TYR A 171 -12.20 -10.68 4.22
N ARG A 172 -13.21 -11.23 3.54
CA ARG A 172 -14.11 -12.22 4.14
C ARG A 172 -13.40 -13.52 4.47
N GLN A 173 -12.54 -14.01 3.56
CA GLN A 173 -11.81 -15.28 3.70
C GLN A 173 -10.76 -15.40 2.59
N GLY A 174 -9.89 -16.41 2.67
CA GLY A 174 -9.04 -16.83 1.57
C GLY A 174 -7.62 -17.09 2.02
N GLN A 175 -6.66 -16.78 1.17
CA GLN A 175 -5.24 -16.99 1.42
C GLN A 175 -4.43 -15.82 0.90
N LEU A 176 -3.27 -15.61 1.50
CA LEU A 176 -2.23 -14.70 1.03
C LEU A 176 -0.88 -15.41 1.01
N PHE A 177 0.05 -14.90 0.21
CA PHE A 177 1.45 -15.35 0.21
C PHE A 177 2.35 -14.18 0.60
N ASN A 178 2.99 -14.27 1.75
CA ASN A 178 3.84 -13.19 2.26
C ASN A 178 5.06 -13.80 2.96
N ASP A 179 6.25 -13.30 2.65
CA ASP A 179 7.52 -13.73 3.27
C ASP A 179 7.71 -15.26 3.24
N GLY A 180 7.55 -15.83 2.03
CA GLY A 180 7.72 -17.26 1.80
C GLY A 180 6.63 -18.17 2.37
N LYS A 181 5.59 -17.59 2.99
CA LYS A 181 4.55 -18.36 3.71
C LYS A 181 3.18 -18.14 3.10
N ILE A 182 2.41 -19.23 3.01
CA ILE A 182 0.97 -19.18 2.77
C ILE A 182 0.30 -18.95 4.13
N ILE A 183 -0.50 -17.89 4.23
CA ILE A 183 -1.28 -17.57 5.42
C ILE A 183 -2.76 -17.69 5.07
N GLU A 184 -3.49 -18.47 5.87
CA GLU A 184 -4.94 -18.63 5.78
C GLU A 184 -5.63 -17.43 6.42
N LEU A 185 -6.60 -16.86 5.71
CA LEU A 185 -7.54 -15.90 6.24
C LEU A 185 -8.85 -16.63 6.57
N PRO A 186 -9.14 -16.90 7.85
CA PRO A 186 -10.32 -17.64 8.24
C PRO A 186 -11.59 -16.91 7.82
N LYS A 187 -12.65 -17.67 7.56
CA LYS A 187 -13.92 -17.10 7.15
C LYS A 187 -14.52 -16.23 8.24
N ASN A 188 -14.64 -14.95 7.95
CA ASN A 188 -15.40 -13.99 8.75
C ASN A 188 -16.82 -13.86 8.17
N PRO A 189 -17.85 -14.45 8.80
CA PRO A 189 -19.22 -14.39 8.28
C PRO A 189 -19.82 -12.98 8.28
N SER A 190 -19.26 -12.02 9.05
CA SER A 190 -19.77 -10.64 9.12
C SER A 190 -19.47 -9.81 7.88
N ILE A 191 -18.53 -10.23 7.04
CA ILE A 191 -18.14 -9.53 5.80
C ILE A 191 -18.90 -10.14 4.63
N PRO A 192 -19.66 -9.41 3.80
CA PRO A 192 -20.50 -10.00 2.76
C PRO A 192 -19.70 -10.74 1.68
N PRO A 193 -20.34 -11.65 0.90
CA PRO A 193 -19.71 -12.35 -0.21
C PRO A 193 -19.62 -11.51 -1.50
N TYR A 194 -19.65 -10.18 -1.39
CA TYR A 194 -19.51 -9.22 -2.49
C TYR A 194 -18.72 -7.99 -2.03
N TYR A 195 -18.27 -7.18 -2.98
CA TYR A 195 -17.58 -5.92 -2.65
C TYR A 195 -18.56 -4.92 -2.03
N GLU A 196 -18.18 -4.33 -0.91
CA GLU A 196 -18.98 -3.32 -0.22
C GLU A 196 -18.06 -2.26 0.39
N ILE A 197 -18.48 -0.99 0.35
CA ILE A 197 -17.82 0.10 1.06
C ILE A 197 -18.69 0.46 2.25
N VAL A 198 -18.16 0.27 3.46
CA VAL A 198 -18.84 0.62 4.71
C VAL A 198 -18.17 1.85 5.30
N GLN A 199 -18.93 2.93 5.42
CA GLN A 199 -18.45 4.13 6.10
C GLN A 199 -18.49 3.93 7.62
N LYS A 200 -17.35 4.12 8.29
CA LYS A 200 -17.18 3.97 9.74
C LYS A 200 -17.25 5.31 10.47
N THR A 201 -16.66 6.33 9.86
CA THR A 201 -16.70 7.73 10.31
C THR A 201 -16.84 8.65 9.08
N ASP A 202 -16.81 9.97 9.26
CA ASP A 202 -16.80 10.91 8.13
C ASP A 202 -15.56 10.77 7.22
N ILE A 203 -14.50 10.12 7.71
CA ILE A 203 -13.20 10.00 7.01
C ILE A 203 -12.63 8.57 6.98
N ASP A 204 -13.27 7.60 7.65
CA ASP A 204 -12.82 6.20 7.71
C ASP A 204 -13.83 5.28 7.04
N PHE A 205 -13.31 4.36 6.22
CA PHE A 205 -14.09 3.43 5.42
C PHE A 205 -13.49 2.04 5.51
N ASP A 206 -14.33 1.02 5.65
CA ASP A 206 -13.95 -0.36 5.36
C ASP A 206 -14.32 -0.68 3.91
N LEU A 207 -13.41 -1.33 3.19
CA LEU A 207 -13.67 -1.94 1.89
C LEU A 207 -13.73 -3.46 2.09
N HIS A 208 -14.93 -3.99 2.11
CA HIS A 208 -15.17 -5.43 2.20
C HIS A 208 -14.86 -6.10 0.86
N THR A 209 -14.00 -7.11 0.89
CA THR A 209 -13.57 -7.89 -0.27
C THR A 209 -13.91 -9.37 -0.06
N PRO A 210 -14.61 -10.04 -0.98
CA PRO A 210 -15.20 -11.36 -0.73
C PRO A 210 -14.20 -12.52 -0.63
N LYS A 211 -13.03 -12.38 -1.26
CA LYS A 211 -12.02 -13.44 -1.31
C LYS A 211 -10.63 -12.85 -1.46
N ALA A 212 -9.71 -13.36 -0.65
CA ALA A 212 -8.28 -13.18 -0.84
C ALA A 212 -7.73 -14.36 -1.64
N THR A 213 -7.20 -14.09 -2.83
CA THR A 213 -6.49 -15.08 -3.61
C THR A 213 -5.00 -14.79 -3.47
N LYS A 214 -4.26 -15.76 -2.93
CA LYS A 214 -2.81 -15.63 -2.78
C LYS A 214 -2.14 -15.40 -4.13
N ILE A 215 -1.06 -14.63 -4.10
CA ILE A 215 -0.13 -14.59 -5.23
C ILE A 215 0.56 -15.96 -5.34
N SER A 216 0.79 -16.39 -6.57
CA SER A 216 1.51 -17.63 -6.87
C SER A 216 2.63 -17.29 -7.85
N LEU A 217 3.85 -17.24 -7.36
CA LEU A 217 5.04 -17.18 -8.19
C LEU A 217 5.56 -18.62 -8.36
N TYR A 218 5.80 -19.03 -9.59
CA TYR A 218 6.47 -20.29 -9.86
C TYR A 218 7.98 -20.03 -9.76
N LYS A 219 8.59 -20.38 -8.63
CA LYS A 219 10.06 -20.43 -8.55
C LYS A 219 10.52 -21.66 -9.32
N LYS A 220 11.27 -21.44 -10.41
CA LYS A 220 11.89 -22.50 -11.20
C LYS A 220 13.01 -23.17 -10.42
#